data_AF-A0A9W4SMV1-F1
#
_entry.id   AF-A0A9W4SMV1-F1
#
_cell.length_a   1.000
_cell.length_b   1.000
_cell.length_c   1.000
_cell.angle_alpha   90.00
_cell.angle_beta   90.00
_cell.angle_gamma   90.00
#
_symmetry.space_group_name_H-M   'P 1'
#
loop_
_entity.id
_entity.type
_entity.pdbx_description
1 polymer ?
#
loop_
_entity_poly.entity_id
_entity_poly.type
_entity_poly.pdbx_seq_one_letter_code
_entity_poly.pdbx_strand_id
1 'polypeptide(L)'
;MLYLRKYLPQNHNQLTWKQRTNIIANINNAIWYFIQDDTIHRDLHSGNILYSNNSDSWYISDFGFCGLINKPLESIYENLPYVASEVIVGKGYTFTSDIYSFVKEKRLQIVPGTLPGYKNLMAQC
;
A
#
# COMPACT_ATOMS: atom_id res chain seq x y z
N MET A 1 -18.52 2.70 -2.70
CA MET A 1 -17.13 2.86 -2.20
C MET A 1 -16.30 3.53 -3.28
N LEU A 2 -15.29 4.32 -2.90
CA LEU A 2 -14.44 5.08 -3.83
C LEU A 2 -12.99 4.64 -3.70
N TYR A 3 -12.33 4.33 -4.82
CA TYR A 3 -10.93 3.91 -4.83
C TYR A 3 -9.98 5.08 -4.59
N LEU A 4 -8.91 4.83 -3.81
CA LEU A 4 -7.86 5.81 -3.52
C LEU A 4 -7.20 6.30 -4.82
N ARG A 5 -7.02 5.42 -5.81
CA ARG A 5 -6.53 5.75 -7.15
C ARG A 5 -7.28 6.90 -7.82
N LYS A 6 -8.60 6.96 -7.65
CA LYS A 6 -9.46 8.03 -8.21
C LYS A 6 -9.59 9.22 -7.25
N TYR A 7 -9.64 8.94 -5.95
CA TYR A 7 -9.82 9.97 -4.92
C TYR A 7 -8.66 10.95 -4.86
N LEU A 8 -7.41 10.48 -4.85
CA LEU A 8 -6.24 11.34 -4.69
C LEU A 8 -6.10 12.40 -5.80
N PRO A 9 -6.18 12.06 -7.10
CA PRO A 9 -6.10 13.08 -8.16
C PRO A 9 -7.23 14.12 -8.10
N GLN A 10 -8.45 13.69 -7.74
CA GLN A 10 -9.63 14.58 -7.68
C GLN A 10 -9.57 15.55 -6.51
N ASN A 11 -8.91 15.17 -5.41
CA ASN A 11 -8.95 15.92 -4.15
C ASN A 11 -7.57 16.46 -3.73
N HIS A 12 -6.52 16.27 -4.54
CA HIS A 12 -5.13 16.51 -4.14
C HIS A 12 -4.89 17.85 -3.42
N ASN A 13 -5.42 18.94 -3.98
CA ASN A 13 -5.22 20.29 -3.43
C ASN A 13 -6.18 20.64 -2.27
N GLN A 14 -7.17 19.78 -2.00
CA GLN A 14 -8.21 19.99 -0.98
C GLN A 14 -8.00 19.09 0.25
N LEU A 15 -7.10 18.11 0.16
CA LEU A 15 -6.81 17.19 1.26
C LEU A 15 -6.10 17.90 2.43
N THR A 16 -6.81 17.98 3.55
CA THR A 16 -6.24 18.41 4.82
C THR A 16 -5.20 17.41 5.33
N TRP A 17 -4.29 17.87 6.19
CA TRP A 17 -3.34 16.99 6.87
C TRP A 17 -4.05 15.89 7.69
N LYS A 18 -5.17 16.22 8.34
CA LYS A 18 -5.97 15.24 9.08
C LYS A 18 -6.45 14.10 8.16
N GLN A 19 -6.97 14.41 6.97
CA GLN A 19 -7.40 13.39 6.02
C GLN A 19 -6.23 12.56 5.49
N ARG A 20 -5.07 13.18 5.22
CA ARG A 20 -3.85 12.47 4.79
C ARG A 20 -3.37 11.50 5.87
N THR A 21 -3.34 11.94 7.13
CA THR A 21 -2.98 11.10 8.27
C THR A 21 -3.99 9.96 8.47
N ASN A 22 -5.29 10.21 8.29
CA ASN A 22 -6.31 9.16 8.39
C ASN A 22 -6.11 8.05 7.34
N ILE A 23 -5.80 8.41 6.08
CA ILE A 23 -5.48 7.43 5.02
C ILE A 23 -4.31 6.56 5.46
N ILE A 24 -3.20 7.18 5.90
CA ILE A 24 -1.98 6.47 6.31
C ILE A 24 -2.26 5.58 7.53
N ALA A 25 -2.97 6.09 8.53
CA ALA A 25 -3.27 5.36 9.77
C ALA A 25 -4.14 4.13 9.49
N ASN A 26 -5.15 4.25 8.64
CA ASN A 26 -6.01 3.12 8.27
C ASN A 26 -5.24 2.03 7.50
N ILE A 27 -4.39 2.42 6.55
CA ILE A 27 -3.55 1.48 5.79
C ILE A 27 -2.55 0.79 6.73
N ASN A 28 -1.89 1.54 7.62
CA ASN A 28 -0.94 0.98 8.59
C ASN A 28 -1.63 0.00 9.54
N ASN A 29 -2.83 0.31 10.02
CA ASN A 29 -3.59 -0.61 10.88
C ASN A 29 -3.93 -1.91 10.13
N ALA A 30 -4.35 -1.82 8.87
CA ALA A 30 -4.64 -3.01 8.06
C ALA A 30 -3.38 -3.87 7.81
N ILE A 31 -2.25 -3.24 7.48
CA ILE A 31 -0.96 -3.93 7.34
C ILE A 31 -0.51 -4.56 8.66
N TRP A 32 -0.76 -3.91 9.79
CA TRP A 32 -0.45 -4.48 11.10
C TRP A 32 -1.22 -5.79 11.35
N TYR A 33 -2.50 -5.86 11.00
CA TYR A 33 -3.26 -7.12 11.08
C TYR A 33 -2.70 -8.20 10.16
N PHE A 34 -2.33 -7.87 8.93
CA PHE A 34 -1.65 -8.79 8.01
C PHE A 34 -0.36 -9.37 8.60
N ILE A 35 0.45 -8.53 9.26
CA ILE A 35 1.67 -8.98 9.96
C ILE A 35 1.34 -9.92 11.11
N GLN A 36 0.30 -9.63 11.90
CA GLN A 36 -0.11 -10.52 13.00
C GLN A 36 -0.61 -11.89 12.51
N ASP A 37 -1.22 -11.92 11.32
CA ASP A 37 -1.79 -13.13 10.72
C ASP A 37 -0.81 -13.85 9.76
N ASP A 38 0.48 -13.49 9.76
CA ASP A 38 1.51 -14.01 8.85
C ASP A 38 1.10 -13.99 7.36
N THR A 39 0.27 -13.02 6.98
CA THR A 39 -0.39 -12.95 5.68
C THR A 39 0.06 -11.72 4.90
N ILE A 40 0.38 -11.88 3.62
CA ILE A 40 0.79 -10.80 2.72
C ILE A 40 -0.26 -10.60 1.62
N HIS A 41 -0.45 -9.35 1.19
CA HIS A 41 -1.46 -8.99 0.20
C HIS A 41 -0.99 -9.29 -1.23
N ARG A 42 0.29 -9.02 -1.53
CA ARG A 42 0.99 -9.24 -2.81
C ARG A 42 0.54 -8.36 -3.98
N ASP A 43 -0.60 -7.69 -3.86
CA ASP A 43 -1.10 -6.70 -4.83
C ASP A 43 -1.57 -5.40 -4.14
N LEU A 44 -0.82 -4.94 -3.13
CA LEU A 44 -1.19 -3.74 -2.38
C LEU A 44 -0.89 -2.46 -3.18
N HIS A 45 -1.93 -1.80 -3.65
CA HIS A 45 -1.83 -0.52 -4.37
C HIS A 45 -3.09 0.33 -4.21
N SER A 46 -3.07 1.58 -4.68
CA SER A 46 -4.17 2.55 -4.56
C SER A 46 -5.47 2.15 -5.26
N GLY A 47 -5.38 1.28 -6.26
CA GLY A 47 -6.53 0.63 -6.90
C GLY A 47 -7.21 -0.43 -6.04
N ASN A 48 -6.58 -0.86 -4.95
CA ASN A 48 -7.05 -1.90 -4.02
C ASN A 48 -7.24 -1.31 -2.61
N ILE A 49 -7.39 0.03 -2.54
CA ILE A 49 -7.70 0.75 -1.31
C ILE A 49 -9.01 1.52 -1.53
N LEU A 50 -9.99 1.25 -0.68
CA LEU A 50 -11.37 1.71 -0.80
C LEU A 50 -11.75 2.61 0.37
N TYR A 51 -12.40 3.73 0.06
CA TYR A 51 -13.07 4.56 1.04
C TYR A 51 -14.51 4.11 1.24
N SER A 52 -14.89 3.92 2.50
CA SER A 52 -16.25 3.62 2.95
C SER A 52 -16.87 4.87 3.58
N ASN A 53 -17.91 5.41 2.96
CA ASN A 53 -18.67 6.53 3.52
C ASN A 53 -19.39 6.15 4.82
N ASN A 54 -19.74 4.86 4.99
CA ASN A 54 -20.51 4.39 6.14
C ASN A 54 -19.69 4.43 7.43
N SER A 55 -18.38 4.19 7.34
CA SER A 55 -17.46 4.15 8.48
C SER A 55 -16.43 5.29 8.46
N ASP A 56 -16.52 6.20 7.49
CA ASP A 56 -15.56 7.28 7.26
C ASP A 56 -14.10 6.79 7.34
N SER A 57 -13.83 5.67 6.68
CA SER A 57 -12.56 4.94 6.83
C SER A 57 -12.09 4.33 5.50
N TRP A 58 -10.77 4.12 5.42
CA TRP A 58 -10.09 3.47 4.31
C TRP A 58 -9.81 1.99 4.61
N TYR A 59 -9.99 1.14 3.61
CA TYR A 59 -9.84 -0.31 3.72
C TYR A 59 -8.98 -0.85 2.59
N ILE A 60 -8.17 -1.85 2.87
CA ILE A 60 -7.52 -2.69 1.86
C ILE A 60 -8.58 -3.68 1.34
N SER A 61 -8.58 -3.90 0.03
CA SER A 61 -9.53 -4.75 -0.70
C SER A 61 -8.82 -5.60 -1.75
N ASP A 62 -9.54 -6.53 -2.36
CA ASP A 62 -9.02 -7.44 -3.38
C ASP A 62 -7.94 -8.40 -2.85
N PHE A 63 -8.42 -9.42 -2.14
CA PHE A 63 -7.56 -10.42 -1.50
C PHE A 63 -7.23 -11.60 -2.44
N GLY A 64 -7.40 -11.45 -3.76
CA GLY A 64 -7.23 -12.53 -4.73
C GLY A 64 -5.83 -13.15 -4.74
N PHE A 65 -4.82 -12.37 -4.38
CA PHE A 65 -3.42 -12.81 -4.26
C PHE A 65 -2.93 -12.98 -2.82
N CYS A 66 -3.80 -12.72 -1.84
CA CYS A 66 -3.42 -12.83 -0.44
C CYS A 66 -3.01 -14.25 -0.07
N GLY A 67 -2.02 -14.38 0.80
CA GLY A 67 -1.63 -15.68 1.33
C GLY A 67 -0.56 -15.60 2.38
N LEU A 68 -0.32 -16.73 3.05
CA LEU A 68 0.71 -16.85 4.07
C LEU A 68 2.09 -16.51 3.49
N ILE A 69 2.91 -15.82 4.27
CA ILE A 69 4.26 -15.40 3.86
C ILE A 69 5.16 -16.57 3.45
N ASN A 70 4.97 -17.75 4.05
CA ASN A 70 5.73 -18.96 3.77
C ASN A 70 5.21 -19.77 2.58
N LYS A 71 4.14 -19.33 1.91
CA LYS A 71 3.56 -19.96 0.71
C LYS A 71 3.78 -19.06 -0.50
N PRO A 72 4.99 -19.03 -1.09
CA PRO A 72 5.29 -18.16 -2.22
C PRO A 72 4.40 -18.49 -3.43
N LEU A 73 4.11 -17.47 -4.25
CA LEU A 73 3.47 -17.67 -5.54
C LEU A 73 4.46 -18.24 -6.54
N GLU A 74 3.99 -19.10 -7.44
CA GLU A 74 4.82 -19.67 -8.53
C GLU A 74 5.19 -18.62 -9.59
N SER A 75 4.47 -17.48 -9.64
CA SER A 75 4.76 -16.40 -10.57
C SER A 75 4.46 -15.02 -9.96
N ILE A 76 5.04 -13.99 -10.58
CA ILE A 76 4.80 -12.59 -10.25
C ILE A 76 3.54 -12.16 -11.00
N TYR A 77 2.48 -11.83 -10.27
CA TYR A 77 1.22 -11.40 -10.86
C TYR A 77 1.14 -9.87 -10.80
N GLU A 78 1.21 -9.26 -11.99
CA GLU A 78 0.79 -7.89 -12.33
C GLU A 78 1.42 -6.72 -11.51
N ASN A 79 1.20 -5.48 -11.98
CA ASN A 79 1.78 -4.22 -11.45
C ASN A 79 3.31 -4.06 -11.46
N LEU A 80 4.00 -4.65 -12.45
CA LEU A 80 5.44 -4.49 -12.74
C LEU A 80 6.12 -3.15 -12.39
N PRO A 81 5.56 -1.94 -12.70
CA PRO A 81 6.25 -0.69 -12.35
C PRO A 81 6.46 -0.47 -10.84
N TYR A 82 5.64 -1.09 -9.99
CA TYR A 82 5.65 -0.85 -8.54
C TYR A 82 6.14 -2.05 -7.72
N VAL A 83 6.38 -3.20 -8.35
CA VAL A 83 6.91 -4.40 -7.68
C VAL A 83 8.29 -4.12 -7.06
N ALA A 84 8.49 -4.64 -5.84
CA ALA A 84 9.75 -4.53 -5.11
C ALA A 84 10.86 -5.38 -5.75
N SER A 85 12.11 -4.93 -5.62
CA SER A 85 13.23 -5.52 -6.37
C SER A 85 13.52 -6.98 -5.99
N GLU A 86 13.34 -7.34 -4.72
CA GLU A 86 13.45 -8.68 -4.18
C GLU A 86 12.44 -9.64 -4.80
N VAL A 87 11.23 -9.16 -5.10
CA VAL A 87 10.20 -9.95 -5.77
C VAL A 87 10.60 -10.19 -7.23
N ILE A 88 11.09 -9.15 -7.92
CA ILE A 88 11.54 -9.23 -9.32
C ILE A 88 12.67 -10.25 -9.49
N VAL A 89 13.61 -10.32 -8.53
CA VAL A 89 14.72 -11.29 -8.58
C VAL A 89 14.35 -12.67 -8.00
N GLY A 90 13.06 -12.94 -7.77
CA GLY A 90 12.58 -14.27 -7.35
C GLY A 90 12.81 -14.62 -5.89
N LYS A 91 13.13 -13.65 -5.02
CA LYS A 91 13.26 -13.90 -3.56
C LYS A 91 11.91 -14.02 -2.85
N GLY A 92 10.80 -13.81 -3.57
CA GLY A 92 9.44 -13.91 -3.05
C GLY A 92 8.92 -12.61 -2.45
N TYR A 93 7.62 -12.58 -2.18
CA TYR A 93 6.94 -11.46 -1.55
C TYR A 93 7.16 -11.43 -0.04
N THR A 94 7.23 -10.23 0.51
CA THR A 94 7.43 -9.93 1.93
C THR A 94 6.48 -8.83 2.37
N PHE A 95 6.32 -8.62 3.68
CA PHE A 95 5.58 -7.46 4.18
C PHE A 95 6.15 -6.12 3.67
N THR A 96 7.47 -6.03 3.53
CA THR A 96 8.14 -4.82 3.01
C THR A 96 7.82 -4.59 1.54
N SER A 97 7.63 -5.65 0.76
CA SER A 97 7.25 -5.54 -0.66
C SER A 97 5.86 -4.93 -0.87
N ASP A 98 4.89 -5.22 -0.01
CA ASP A 98 3.55 -4.60 -0.04
C ASP A 98 3.63 -3.10 0.28
N ILE A 99 4.41 -2.74 1.30
CA ILE A 99 4.64 -1.34 1.69
C ILE A 99 5.34 -0.59 0.54
N TYR A 100 6.40 -1.18 -0.02
CA TYR A 100 7.17 -0.57 -1.11
C TYR A 100 6.26 -0.25 -2.30
N SER A 101 5.41 -1.20 -2.70
CA SER A 101 4.51 -1.05 -3.85
C SER A 101 3.56 0.12 -3.68
N PHE A 102 2.89 0.19 -2.52
CA PHE A 102 1.98 1.29 -2.19
C PHE A 102 2.69 2.65 -2.16
N VAL A 103 3.83 2.72 -1.47
CA VAL A 103 4.57 3.97 -1.32
C VAL A 103 5.10 4.45 -2.65
N LYS A 104 5.71 3.57 -3.45
CA LYS A 104 6.26 3.93 -4.75
C LYS A 104 5.17 4.48 -5.69
N GLU A 105 3.96 3.94 -5.63
CA GLU A 105 2.84 4.40 -6.44
C GLU A 105 2.30 5.77 -5.99
N LYS A 106 2.09 6.00 -4.68
CA LYS A 106 1.30 7.15 -4.19
C LYS A 106 1.99 8.14 -3.27
N ARG A 107 3.28 7.97 -2.98
CA ARG A 107 4.06 8.85 -2.08
C ARG A 107 3.85 10.34 -2.34
N LEU A 108 4.00 10.78 -3.60
CA LEU A 108 3.93 12.20 -3.93
C LEU A 108 2.53 12.81 -3.83
N GLN A 109 1.47 11.98 -3.86
CA GLN A 109 0.08 12.45 -3.80
C GLN A 109 -0.44 12.52 -2.36
N ILE A 110 0.04 11.63 -1.48
CA ILE A 110 -0.39 11.57 -0.06
C ILE A 110 0.48 12.47 0.83
N VAL A 111 1.79 12.55 0.57
CA VAL A 111 2.72 13.41 1.31
C VAL A 111 3.53 14.25 0.31
N PRO A 112 2.98 15.40 -0.14
CA PRO A 112 3.70 16.30 -1.02
C PRO A 112 4.87 16.93 -0.26
N GLY A 113 6.08 16.77 -0.80
CA GLY A 113 7.34 17.21 -0.18
C GLY A 113 8.05 16.09 0.58
N THR A 114 9.37 15.95 0.35
CA THR A 114 10.18 14.93 1.00
C THR A 114 10.37 15.24 2.48
N LEU A 115 9.76 14.45 3.37
CA LEU A 115 10.22 14.35 4.75
C LEU A 115 11.58 13.62 4.74
N PRO A 116 12.69 14.23 5.24
CA PRO A 116 14.02 13.60 5.24
C PRO A 116 14.05 12.23 5.92
N GLY A 117 13.28 12.03 6.99
CA GLY A 117 13.16 10.73 7.68
C GLY A 117 12.54 9.61 6.84
N TYR A 118 11.71 9.94 5.86
CA TYR A 118 11.05 8.97 4.99
C TYR A 118 11.98 8.44 3.86
N LYS A 119 13.03 9.19 3.52
CA LYS A 119 14.08 8.70 2.61
C LYS A 119 14.87 7.55 3.23
N ASN A 120 15.12 7.60 4.54
CA ASN A 120 15.85 6.54 5.25
C ASN A 120 15.05 5.25 5.37
N LEU A 121 13.71 5.34 5.54
CA LEU A 121 12.84 4.17 5.56
C LEU A 121 12.83 3.44 4.22
N MET A 122 12.77 4.18 3.11
CA MET A 122 12.74 3.61 1.75
C MET A 122 14.12 3.16 1.24
N ALA A 123 15.22 3.63 1.83
CA ALA A 123 16.56 3.13 1.52
C ALA A 123 16.86 1.77 2.18
N GLN A 124 16.00 1.34 3.12
CA GLN A 124 16.07 0.06 3.81
C GLN A 124 15.06 -0.97 3.27
N CYS A 125 14.28 -0.59 2.25
CA CYS A 125 13.43 -1.49 1.46
C CYS A 125 14.13 -1.85 0.15
#